data_AF-A0A934HEK4-F1
#
_entry.id   AF-A0A934HEK4-F1
#
_cell.length_a   1.000
_cell.length_b   1.000
_cell.length_c   1.000
_cell.angle_alpha   90.00
_cell.angle_beta   90.00
_cell.angle_gamma   90.00
#
_symmetry.space_group_name_H-M   'P 1'
#
loop_
_entity.id
_entity.type
_entity.pdbx_description
1 polymer ?
#
loop_
_entity_poly.entity_id
_entity_poly.type
_entity_poly.pdbx_seq_one_letter_code
_entity_poly.pdbx_strand_id
1 'polypeptide(L)'
;MIHTPSGTRRPWTLWFFSLIIMLIGLYNLLLALDHVGRAGEYRDLGVSYPPLLRAGFALGWGMTLLAVGIGLARRRRWARRWILIVLSNYGAFSVLWLTVYTESDYSRGRIGFMAALAAGLVLAAAWILRWRR
;
A
#
# COMPACT_ATOMS: atom_id res chain seq x y z
N MET A 1 12.24 44.39 17.89
CA MET A 1 12.68 43.06 17.40
C MET A 1 11.49 42.12 17.46
N ILE A 2 10.95 41.73 16.32
CA ILE A 2 9.78 40.84 16.22
C ILE A 2 10.30 39.40 16.28
N HIS A 3 10.02 38.68 17.37
CA HIS A 3 10.18 37.23 17.41
C HIS A 3 9.09 36.62 16.53
N THR A 4 9.44 36.27 15.29
CA THR A 4 8.60 35.37 14.50
C THR A 4 8.69 33.97 15.12
N PRO A 5 7.57 33.36 15.57
CA PRO A 5 7.60 31.98 15.99
C PRO A 5 8.00 31.15 14.78
N SER A 6 9.12 30.43 14.87
CA SER A 6 9.50 29.38 13.93
C SER A 6 8.49 28.24 14.10
N GLY A 7 7.29 28.46 13.54
CA GLY A 7 6.24 27.45 13.47
C GLY A 7 6.87 26.21 12.89
N THR A 8 6.96 25.15 13.69
CA THR A 8 7.45 23.84 13.29
C THR A 8 6.59 23.40 12.12
N ARG A 9 7.04 23.73 10.90
CA ARG A 9 6.29 23.53 9.67
C ARG A 9 5.89 22.08 9.66
N ARG A 10 4.58 21.82 9.53
CA ARG A 10 4.09 20.46 9.29
C ARG A 10 4.94 19.93 8.14
N PRO A 11 5.77 18.91 8.38
CA PRO A 11 6.68 18.42 7.35
C PRO A 11 5.83 17.76 6.29
N TRP A 12 5.62 18.52 5.22
CA TRP A 12 4.70 18.26 4.11
C TRP A 12 4.93 16.87 3.51
N THR A 13 6.18 16.40 3.56
CA THR A 13 6.63 15.05 3.19
C THR A 13 5.87 13.92 3.87
N LEU A 14 5.53 14.04 5.16
CA LEU A 14 4.79 12.98 5.88
C LEU A 14 3.29 13.01 5.57
N TRP A 15 2.73 14.17 5.28
CA TRP A 15 1.36 14.27 4.78
C TRP A 15 1.24 13.67 3.38
N PHE A 16 2.17 14.04 2.49
CA PHE A 16 2.24 13.50 1.15
C PHE A 16 2.46 11.98 1.15
N PHE A 17 3.41 11.49 1.95
CA PHE A 17 3.64 10.06 2.10
C PHE A 17 2.42 9.33 2.66
N SER A 18 1.80 9.88 3.71
CA SER A 18 0.56 9.33 4.27
C SER A 18 -0.57 9.28 3.24
N LEU A 19 -0.70 10.31 2.40
CA LEU A 19 -1.69 10.34 1.32
C LEU A 19 -1.44 9.23 0.31
N ILE A 20 -0.19 9.02 -0.12
CA ILE A 20 0.16 7.91 -1.01
C ILE A 20 -0.26 6.57 -0.40
N ILE A 21 0.09 6.32 0.86
CA ILE A 21 -0.29 5.06 1.53
C ILE A 21 -1.81 4.89 1.59
N MET A 22 -2.55 5.97 1.88
CA MET A 22 -4.00 5.93 1.89
C MET A 22 -4.60 5.69 0.50
N LEU A 23 -4.04 6.27 -0.56
CA LEU A 23 -4.47 6.02 -1.94
C LEU A 23 -4.24 4.57 -2.35
N ILE A 24 -3.10 3.98 -1.97
CA ILE A 24 -2.84 2.55 -2.22
C ILE A 24 -3.85 1.68 -1.44
N GLY A 25 -4.13 2.02 -0.19
CA GLY A 25 -5.14 1.32 0.61
C GLY A 25 -6.55 1.43 0.02
N LEU A 26 -6.94 2.62 -0.45
CA LEU A 26 -8.21 2.84 -1.12
C LEU A 26 -8.32 2.06 -2.44
N TYR A 27 -7.25 2.06 -3.25
CA TYR A 27 -7.18 1.26 -4.47
C TYR A 27 -7.41 -0.24 -4.18
N ASN A 28 -6.80 -0.77 -3.12
CA ASN A 28 -7.01 -2.15 -2.70
C ASN A 28 -8.45 -2.45 -2.26
N LEU A 29 -9.12 -1.51 -1.59
CA LEU A 29 -10.54 -1.66 -1.25
C LEU A 29 -11.42 -1.70 -2.51
N LEU A 30 -11.19 -0.78 -3.46
CA LEU A 30 -11.94 -0.77 -4.72
C LEU A 30 -11.72 -2.07 -5.50
N LEU A 31 -10.49 -2.58 -5.51
CA LEU A 31 -10.14 -3.84 -6.15
C LEU A 31 -10.83 -5.03 -5.46
N ALA A 32 -10.94 -5.03 -4.14
CA ALA A 32 -11.72 -6.04 -3.42
C ALA A 32 -13.20 -6.02 -3.80
N LEU A 33 -13.81 -4.83 -3.89
CA LEU A 33 -15.21 -4.67 -4.29
C LEU A 33 -15.44 -5.12 -5.73
N ASP A 34 -14.53 -4.77 -6.64
CA ASP A 34 -14.57 -5.19 -8.05
C ASP A 34 -14.52 -6.72 -8.18
N HIS A 35 -13.65 -7.38 -7.41
CA HIS A 35 -13.55 -8.84 -7.41
C HIS A 35 -14.74 -9.55 -6.78
N VAL A 36 -15.37 -8.97 -5.76
CA VAL A 36 -16.63 -9.50 -5.21
C VAL A 36 -17.77 -9.33 -6.21
N GLY A 37 -17.86 -8.16 -6.87
CA GLY A 37 -18.90 -7.87 -7.87
C GLY A 37 -18.81 -8.77 -9.10
N ARG A 38 -17.60 -9.09 -9.57
CA ARG A 38 -17.37 -10.00 -10.71
C ARG A 38 -17.14 -11.45 -10.31
N ALA A 39 -17.31 -11.82 -9.04
CA ALA A 39 -17.02 -13.18 -8.56
C ALA A 39 -17.89 -14.24 -9.27
N GLY A 40 -19.12 -13.89 -9.67
CA GLY A 40 -20.00 -14.77 -10.45
C GLY A 40 -19.46 -15.05 -11.85
N GLU A 41 -19.05 -14.00 -12.57
CA GLU A 41 -18.53 -14.10 -13.95
C GLU A 41 -17.23 -14.92 -14.03
N TYR A 42 -16.35 -14.80 -13.03
CA TYR A 42 -15.11 -15.59 -12.99
C TYR A 42 -15.33 -17.07 -12.65
N ARG A 43 -16.40 -17.40 -11.91
CA ARG A 43 -16.76 -18.78 -11.57
C ARG A 43 -17.26 -19.52 -12.81
N ASP A 44 -17.97 -18.83 -13.70
CA ASP A 44 -18.51 -19.40 -14.94
C ASP A 44 -17.42 -19.64 -16.00
N LEU A 45 -16.30 -18.91 -15.93
CA LEU A 45 -15.16 -19.04 -16.83
C LEU A 45 -14.20 -20.19 -16.49
N GLY A 46 -14.43 -20.93 -15.39
CA GLY A 46 -13.62 -22.11 -15.01
C GLY A 46 -12.14 -21.81 -14.72
N VAL A 47 -11.80 -20.55 -14.45
CA VAL A 47 -10.41 -20.11 -14.24
C VAL A 47 -9.90 -20.61 -12.89
N SER A 48 -8.70 -21.22 -12.84
CA SER A 48 -7.99 -21.63 -11.60
C SER A 48 -7.58 -20.45 -10.68
N TYR A 49 -8.04 -19.24 -10.98
CA TYR A 49 -7.80 -18.05 -10.20
C TYR A 49 -8.86 -17.93 -9.10
N PRO A 50 -8.52 -17.85 -7.81
CA PRO A 50 -9.52 -17.72 -6.73
C PRO A 50 -9.88 -16.24 -6.47
N PRO A 51 -10.93 -15.67 -7.10
CA PRO A 51 -11.25 -14.23 -6.99
C PRO A 51 -11.62 -13.83 -5.56
N LEU A 52 -12.30 -14.70 -4.82
CA LEU A 52 -12.68 -14.47 -3.42
C LEU A 52 -11.46 -14.37 -2.50
N LEU A 53 -10.45 -15.22 -2.73
CA LEU A 53 -9.21 -15.17 -1.96
C LEU A 53 -8.45 -13.86 -2.24
N ARG A 54 -8.37 -13.45 -3.51
CA ARG A 54 -7.76 -12.16 -3.87
C ARG A 54 -8.53 -10.99 -3.27
N ALA A 55 -9.87 -11.03 -3.31
CA ALA A 55 -10.71 -10.00 -2.71
C ALA A 55 -10.48 -9.90 -1.20
N GLY A 56 -10.39 -11.04 -0.50
CA GLY A 56 -10.08 -11.09 0.93
C GLY A 56 -8.71 -10.46 1.25
N PHE A 57 -7.67 -10.82 0.49
CA PHE A 57 -6.35 -10.22 0.67
C PHE A 57 -6.32 -8.73 0.34
N ALA A 58 -6.96 -8.31 -0.75
CA ALA A 58 -7.06 -6.91 -1.14
C ALA A 58 -7.79 -6.08 -0.07
N LEU A 59 -8.88 -6.62 0.49
CA LEU A 59 -9.60 -5.98 1.58
C LEU A 59 -8.73 -5.86 2.85
N GLY A 60 -8.04 -6.93 3.25
CA GLY A 60 -7.13 -6.93 4.39
C GLY A 60 -5.99 -5.92 4.24
N TRP A 61 -5.34 -5.88 3.08
CA TRP A 61 -4.29 -4.91 2.77
C TRP A 61 -4.83 -3.48 2.70
N GLY A 62 -6.00 -3.28 2.09
CA GLY A 62 -6.66 -1.99 2.00
C GLY A 62 -6.93 -1.39 3.38
N MET A 63 -7.54 -2.16 4.28
CA MET A 63 -7.80 -1.75 5.67
C MET A 63 -6.50 -1.46 6.44
N THR A 64 -5.50 -2.33 6.31
CA THR A 64 -4.21 -2.19 7.01
C THR A 64 -3.48 -0.92 6.58
N LEU A 65 -3.37 -0.68 5.27
CA LEU A 65 -2.70 0.49 4.71
C LEU A 65 -3.45 1.79 5.07
N LEU A 66 -4.78 1.79 5.01
CA LEU A 66 -5.57 2.94 5.47
C LEU A 66 -5.37 3.21 6.96
N ALA A 67 -5.41 2.19 7.81
CA ALA A 67 -5.20 2.35 9.24
C ALA A 67 -3.82 2.94 9.56
N VAL A 68 -2.76 2.43 8.92
CA VAL A 68 -1.39 2.93 9.10
C VAL A 68 -1.24 4.33 8.50
N GLY A 69 -1.81 4.60 7.32
CA GLY A 69 -1.83 5.92 6.69
C GLY A 69 -2.50 6.96 7.58
N ILE A 70 -3.73 6.72 8.04
CA ILE A 70 -4.43 7.58 9.00
C ILE A 70 -3.61 7.74 10.29
N GLY A 71 -3.00 6.66 10.78
CA GLY A 71 -2.11 6.68 11.94
C GLY A 71 -0.89 7.59 11.74
N LEU A 72 -0.28 7.57 10.55
CA LEU A 72 0.82 8.44 10.16
C LEU A 72 0.38 9.91 10.06
N ALA A 73 -0.74 10.20 9.39
CA ALA A 73 -1.34 11.54 9.35
C ALA A 73 -1.58 12.10 10.76
N ARG A 74 -2.08 11.25 11.68
CA ARG A 74 -2.29 11.56 13.11
C ARG A 74 -1.02 11.45 13.97
N ARG A 75 0.14 11.20 13.36
CA ARG A 75 1.46 11.09 14.01
C ARG A 75 1.56 10.06 15.15
N ARG A 76 0.73 9.01 15.11
CA ARG A 76 0.73 7.96 16.13
C ARG A 76 2.05 7.17 16.11
N ARG A 77 2.62 6.89 17.28
CA ARG A 77 3.90 6.16 17.42
C ARG A 77 3.83 4.74 16.86
N TRP A 78 2.70 4.05 17.06
CA TRP A 78 2.50 2.70 16.53
C TRP A 78 2.59 2.68 15.00
N ALA A 79 1.96 3.63 14.30
CA ALA A 79 1.94 3.66 12.83
C ALA A 79 3.36 3.78 12.25
N ARG A 80 4.23 4.56 12.92
CA ARG A 80 5.65 4.67 12.54
C ARG A 80 6.44 3.38 12.74
N ARG A 81 6.09 2.58 13.75
CA ARG A 81 6.73 1.29 14.00
C ARG A 81 6.29 0.24 12.98
N TRP A 82 5.01 0.26 12.61
CA TRP A 82 4.42 -0.75 11.75
C TRP A 82 4.58 -0.47 10.26
N ILE A 83 4.74 0.78 9.82
CA ILE A 83 4.77 1.13 8.39
C ILE A 83 5.85 0.38 7.60
N LEU A 84 7.05 0.17 8.16
CA LEU A 84 8.13 -0.54 7.47
C LEU A 84 7.79 -2.02 7.29
N ILE A 85 7.24 -2.65 8.32
CA ILE A 85 6.82 -4.06 8.29
C ILE A 85 5.68 -4.21 7.27
N VAL A 86 4.66 -3.36 7.36
CA VAL A 86 3.48 -3.41 6.48
C VAL A 86 3.87 -3.21 5.02
N LEU A 87 4.67 -2.19 4.70
CA LEU A 87 5.10 -1.93 3.32
C LEU A 87 5.96 -3.05 2.73
N SER A 88 6.89 -3.59 3.52
CA SER A 88 7.77 -4.67 3.06
C SER A 88 6.97 -5.93 2.75
N ASN A 89 6.04 -6.31 3.65
CA ASN A 89 5.19 -7.47 3.45
C ASN A 89 4.18 -7.25 2.30
N TYR A 90 3.60 -6.06 2.19
CA TYR A 90 2.71 -5.71 1.08
C TYR A 90 3.43 -5.81 -0.26
N GLY A 91 4.64 -5.26 -0.36
CA GLY A 91 5.45 -5.32 -1.58
C GLY A 91 5.81 -6.76 -1.96
N ALA A 92 6.32 -7.54 -1.00
CA ALA A 92 6.67 -8.93 -1.21
C ALA A 92 5.46 -9.77 -1.62
N PHE A 93 4.33 -9.63 -0.93
CA PHE A 93 3.08 -10.29 -1.28
C PHE A 93 2.60 -9.90 -2.68
N SER A 94 2.63 -8.61 -3.02
CA SER A 94 2.18 -8.14 -4.34
C SER A 94 3.01 -8.76 -5.48
N VAL A 95 4.34 -8.84 -5.29
CA VAL A 95 5.25 -9.47 -6.26
C VAL A 95 5.00 -10.97 -6.34
N LEU A 96 4.98 -11.67 -5.20
CA LEU A 96 4.75 -13.12 -5.14
C LEU A 96 3.41 -13.51 -5.78
N TRP A 97 2.35 -12.76 -5.47
CA TRP A 97 1.04 -12.98 -6.05
C TRP A 97 1.07 -12.83 -7.57
N LEU A 98 1.75 -11.78 -8.07
CA LEU A 98 1.92 -11.59 -9.51
C LEU A 98 2.67 -12.79 -10.11
N THR A 99 3.82 -13.18 -9.54
CA THR A 99 4.64 -14.29 -10.04
C THR A 99 3.88 -15.62 -10.11
N VAL A 100 3.05 -15.93 -9.12
CA VAL A 100 2.31 -17.21 -9.06
C VAL A 100 1.09 -17.22 -9.98
N TYR A 101 0.36 -16.10 -10.09
CA TYR A 101 -0.96 -16.07 -10.72
C TYR A 101 -1.05 -15.23 -12.00
N THR A 102 0.08 -14.76 -12.57
CA THR A 102 0.05 -14.15 -13.91
C THR A 102 0.38 -15.15 -15.01
N GLU A 103 -0.64 -15.53 -15.76
CA GLU A 103 -0.53 -16.30 -17.01
C GLU A 103 -0.20 -15.41 -18.23
N SER A 104 -0.43 -14.09 -18.16
CA SER A 104 -0.24 -13.17 -19.28
C SER A 104 1.12 -12.46 -19.24
N ASP A 105 1.86 -12.50 -20.35
CA ASP A 105 3.14 -11.81 -20.55
C ASP A 105 3.05 -10.29 -20.36
N TYR A 106 1.87 -9.69 -20.62
CA TYR A 106 1.62 -8.27 -20.41
C TYR A 106 1.72 -7.86 -18.93
N SER A 107 1.36 -8.77 -18.03
CA SER A 107 1.44 -8.53 -16.59
C SER A 107 2.82 -8.84 -15.99
N ARG A 108 3.65 -9.66 -16.65
CA ARG A 108 5.05 -9.90 -16.23
C ARG A 108 5.92 -8.65 -16.36
N GLY A 109 5.70 -7.82 -17.39
CA GLY A 109 6.41 -6.55 -17.57
C GLY A 109 6.21 -5.54 -16.42
N ARG A 110 5.15 -5.68 -15.62
CA ARG A 110 4.85 -4.79 -14.48
C ARG A 110 5.54 -5.22 -13.18
N ILE A 111 6.11 -6.43 -13.11
CA ILE A 111 6.77 -6.96 -11.90
C ILE A 111 7.92 -6.03 -11.48
N GLY A 112 8.79 -5.66 -12.43
CA GLY A 112 9.94 -4.79 -12.16
C GLY A 112 9.51 -3.41 -11.63
N PHE A 113 8.48 -2.82 -12.22
CA PHE A 113 7.93 -1.54 -11.77
C PHE A 113 7.30 -1.65 -10.37
N MET A 114 6.52 -2.69 -10.08
CA MET A 114 5.92 -2.90 -8.76
C MET A 114 6.99 -3.14 -7.68
N ALA A 115 8.02 -3.93 -7.99
CA ALA A 115 9.13 -4.18 -7.08
C ALA A 115 9.92 -2.88 -6.81
N ALA A 116 10.23 -2.09 -7.85
CA ALA A 116 10.90 -0.81 -7.71
C ALA A 116 10.07 0.20 -6.90
N LEU A 117 8.77 0.28 -7.16
CA LEU A 117 7.85 1.13 -6.41
C LEU A 117 7.77 0.72 -4.93
N ALA A 118 7.64 -0.58 -4.65
CA ALA A 118 7.61 -1.10 -3.29
C ALA A 118 8.92 -0.79 -2.54
N ALA A 119 10.08 -1.08 -3.17
CA ALA A 119 11.38 -0.77 -2.60
C ALA A 119 11.55 0.74 -2.35
N GLY A 120 11.14 1.58 -3.32
CA GLY A 120 11.16 3.03 -3.20
C GLY A 120 10.30 3.54 -2.03
N LEU A 121 9.11 2.97 -1.83
CA LEU A 121 8.24 3.31 -0.70
C LEU A 121 8.84 2.89 0.65
N VAL A 122 9.48 1.72 0.73
CA VAL A 122 10.18 1.26 1.94
C VAL A 122 11.37 2.18 2.26
N LEU A 123 12.20 2.50 1.26
CA LEU A 123 13.33 3.40 1.42
C LEU A 123 12.88 4.82 1.83
N ALA A 124 11.81 5.33 1.21
CA ALA A 124 11.22 6.61 1.57
C ALA A 124 10.70 6.61 3.00
N ALA A 125 10.02 5.55 3.44
CA ALA A 125 9.58 5.38 4.82
C ALA A 125 10.76 5.39 5.79
N ALA A 126 11.80 4.60 5.50
CA ALA A 126 13.00 4.51 6.33
C ALA A 126 13.71 5.87 6.44
N TRP A 127 13.84 6.58 5.32
CA TRP A 127 14.39 7.94 5.27
C TRP A 127 13.56 8.91 6.12
N ILE A 128 12.26 9.02 5.88
CA ILE A 128 11.37 9.94 6.62
C ILE A 128 11.40 9.66 8.13
N LEU A 129 11.55 8.40 8.53
CA LEU A 129 11.65 8.00 9.93
C LEU A 129 13.04 8.28 10.54
N ARG A 130 14.13 8.14 9.77
CA ARG A 130 15.51 8.40 10.20
C ARG A 130 15.74 9.87 10.54
N TRP A 131 15.20 10.80 9.72
CA TRP A 131 15.34 12.24 9.91
C TRP A 131 14.46 12.82 11.04
N ARG A 132 13.80 11.96 11.83
CA ARG A 132 12.86 12.35 12.90
C ARG A 132 13.10 11.66 14.25
N ARG A 133 14.20 10.91 14.37
CA ARG A 133 14.75 10.60 15.69
C ARG A 133 15.56 11.81 16.13
#